data_AF-A0A5C7HV69-F1
#
_entry.id   AF-A0A5C7HV69-F1
#
_cell.length_a   1.000
_cell.length_b   1.000
_cell.length_c   1.000
_cell.angle_alpha   90.00
_cell.angle_beta   90.00
_cell.angle_gamma   90.00
#
_symmetry.space_group_name_H-M   'P 1'
#
loop_
_entity.id
_entity.type
_entity.pdbx_description
1 polymer ?
#
loop_
_entity_poly.entity_id
_entity_poly.type
_entity_poly.pdbx_seq_one_letter_code
_entity_poly.pdbx_strand_id
1 'polypeptide(L)'
;MLKIRSNSKKSDEVLEAMFGNEKWQIERVISEVELLSKENIVFFSDEIEKHIIPYLKEKDSKDLREGKAVQVVVYDEDTKNSFNLKLTFQQPFYHLSDTTELFEKMELTPGQRIGFRHNLARKSTIDLPSQY
;
A
#
# COMPACT_ATOMS: atom_id res chain seq x y z
N MET A 1 -6.84 5.88 2.11
CA MET A 1 -5.76 6.05 1.11
C MET A 1 -4.61 5.14 1.50
N LEU A 2 -4.19 4.27 0.60
CA LEU A 2 -3.05 3.38 0.81
C LEU A 2 -1.77 4.16 0.58
N LYS A 3 -0.74 3.87 1.36
CA LYS A 3 0.60 4.42 1.20
C LYS A 3 1.55 3.31 0.79
N ILE A 4 2.45 3.62 -0.13
CA ILE A 4 3.55 2.75 -0.55
C ILE A 4 4.88 3.49 -0.39
N ARG A 5 5.94 2.73 -0.17
CA ARG A 5 7.31 3.23 -0.19
C ARG A 5 8.24 2.14 -0.65
N SER A 6 9.32 2.52 -1.32
CA SER A 6 10.41 1.62 -1.67
C SER A 6 11.62 1.89 -0.78
N ASN A 7 12.31 0.84 -0.30
CA ASN A 7 13.52 1.04 0.49
C ASN A 7 14.71 0.26 -0.06
N SER A 8 15.86 0.95 -0.10
CA SER A 8 17.18 0.30 -0.16
C SER A 8 17.59 -0.14 1.25
N LYS A 9 18.30 -1.27 1.37
CA LYS A 9 18.74 -1.80 2.68
C LYS A 9 19.48 -0.79 3.57
N LYS A 10 20.16 0.19 2.97
CA LYS A 10 20.98 1.18 3.69
C LYS A 10 20.18 2.42 4.13
N SER A 11 19.09 2.73 3.44
CA SER A 11 18.17 3.79 3.83
C SER A 11 17.25 3.33 4.98
N ASP A 12 16.88 2.04 5.02
CA ASP A 12 16.11 1.43 6.10
C ASP A 12 16.71 1.73 7.49
N GLU A 13 17.99 1.38 7.71
CA GLU A 13 18.65 1.55 9.02
C GLU A 13 18.69 3.01 9.49
N VAL A 14 18.94 3.95 8.58
CA VAL A 14 19.06 5.37 8.92
C VAL A 14 17.69 5.99 9.20
N LEU A 15 16.67 5.60 8.43
CA LEU A 15 15.32 6.13 8.59
C LEU A 15 14.60 5.53 9.81
N GLU A 16 14.80 4.24 10.07
CA GLU A 16 14.31 3.56 11.28
C GLU A 16 14.93 4.17 12.54
N ALA A 17 16.22 4.52 12.49
CA ALA A 17 16.91 5.19 13.59
C ALA A 17 16.43 6.64 13.83
N MET A 18 16.03 7.37 12.78
CA MET A 18 15.65 8.79 12.88
C MET A 18 14.16 9.04 13.17
N PHE A 19 13.26 8.21 12.65
CA PHE A 19 11.81 8.44 12.74
C PHE A 19 11.06 7.38 13.55
N GLY A 20 11.78 6.38 14.08
CA GLY A 20 11.19 5.21 14.70
C GLY A 20 10.60 4.25 13.67
N ASN A 21 10.39 3.00 14.08
CA ASN A 21 9.76 1.96 13.25
C ASN A 21 8.31 2.35 12.91
N GLU A 22 8.10 3.12 11.85
CA GLU A 22 6.82 3.14 11.15
C GLU A 22 6.62 1.75 10.52
N LYS A 23 6.11 0.81 11.32
CA LYS A 23 5.90 -0.58 10.89
C LYS A 23 5.01 -0.60 9.65
N TRP A 24 5.59 -0.99 8.52
CA TRP A 24 4.86 -1.43 7.35
C TRP A 24 3.89 -2.53 7.75
N GLN A 25 2.66 -2.46 7.26
CA GLN A 25 1.63 -3.45 7.59
C GLN A 25 1.71 -4.67 6.69
N ILE A 26 2.20 -4.45 5.46
CA ILE A 26 2.46 -5.48 4.45
C ILE A 26 3.81 -5.12 3.84
N GLU A 27 4.73 -6.08 3.76
CA GLU A 27 6.07 -5.88 3.19
C GLU A 27 6.37 -6.95 2.17
N ARG A 28 6.91 -6.55 1.03
CA ARG A 28 7.17 -7.45 -0.08
C ARG A 28 8.47 -7.10 -0.79
N VAL A 29 9.15 -8.13 -1.28
CA VAL A 29 10.34 -7.98 -2.14
C VAL A 29 9.86 -8.08 -3.57
N ILE A 30 10.19 -7.08 -4.38
CA ILE A 30 9.88 -7.09 -5.81
C ILE A 30 10.85 -8.00 -6.54
N SER A 31 10.32 -8.98 -7.26
CA SER A 31 11.10 -9.86 -8.13
C SER A 31 11.36 -9.23 -9.50
N GLU A 32 12.36 -9.76 -10.21
CA GLU A 32 12.66 -9.34 -11.59
C GLU A 32 11.50 -9.62 -12.55
N VAL A 33 10.78 -10.74 -12.36
CA VAL A 33 9.62 -11.10 -13.19
C VAL A 33 8.48 -10.12 -13.03
N GLU A 34 8.19 -9.68 -11.80
CA GLU A 34 7.15 -8.68 -11.52
C GLU A 34 7.49 -7.31 -12.15
N LEU A 35 8.78 -6.93 -12.16
CA LEU A 35 9.23 -5.69 -12.81
C LEU A 35 9.13 -5.73 -14.32
N LEU A 36 9.54 -6.85 -14.93
CA LEU A 36 9.54 -6.99 -16.39
C LEU A 36 8.14 -7.11 -16.95
N SER A 37 7.26 -7.83 -16.26
CA SER A 37 5.89 -8.04 -16.68
C SER A 37 4.99 -6.83 -16.41
N LYS A 38 5.39 -5.94 -15.49
CA LYS A 38 4.55 -4.84 -14.94
C LYS A 38 3.15 -5.35 -14.61
N GLU A 39 3.10 -6.57 -14.08
CA GLU A 39 1.87 -7.27 -13.77
C GLU A 39 1.22 -6.70 -12.49
N ASN A 40 0.20 -7.41 -12.03
CA ASN A 40 -0.47 -7.15 -10.78
C ASN A 40 0.47 -7.42 -9.59
N ILE A 41 0.38 -6.60 -8.55
CA ILE A 41 0.97 -6.94 -7.25
C ILE A 41 0.00 -7.89 -6.53
N VAL A 42 0.46 -9.10 -6.18
CA VAL A 42 -0.39 -10.21 -5.73
C VAL A 42 -0.32 -10.44 -4.22
N PHE A 43 -1.26 -9.91 -3.46
CA PHE A 43 -1.29 -10.04 -2.00
C PHE A 43 -1.92 -11.34 -1.50
N PHE A 44 -1.45 -11.86 -0.36
CA PHE A 44 -2.17 -12.93 0.33
C PHE A 44 -3.44 -12.38 0.97
N SER A 45 -4.47 -13.22 1.07
CA SER A 45 -5.76 -12.81 1.62
C SER A 45 -5.68 -12.32 3.07
N ASP A 46 -4.88 -12.97 3.90
CA ASP A 46 -4.71 -12.61 5.31
C ASP A 46 -4.10 -11.21 5.49
N GLU A 47 -3.13 -10.84 4.65
CA GLU A 47 -2.51 -9.51 4.62
C GLU A 47 -3.58 -8.42 4.36
N ILE A 48 -4.40 -8.63 3.33
CA ILE A 48 -5.39 -7.65 2.87
C ILE A 48 -6.59 -7.56 3.80
N GLU A 49 -7.15 -8.71 4.21
CA GLU A 49 -8.29 -8.77 5.14
C GLU A 49 -7.95 -8.12 6.49
N LYS A 50 -6.69 -8.22 6.94
CA LYS A 50 -6.26 -7.64 8.21
C LYS A 50 -5.90 -6.16 8.10
N HIS A 51 -5.26 -5.73 7.01
CA HIS A 51 -4.60 -4.42 6.95
C HIS A 51 -5.22 -3.43 5.95
N ILE A 52 -6.08 -3.89 5.03
CA ILE A 52 -6.70 -3.01 4.02
C ILE A 52 -8.22 -3.02 4.14
N ILE A 53 -8.86 -4.19 4.12
CA ILE A 53 -10.33 -4.33 4.14
C ILE A 53 -11.01 -3.53 5.27
N PRO A 54 -10.49 -3.50 6.52
CA PRO A 54 -11.13 -2.75 7.62
C PRO A 54 -11.23 -1.23 7.38
N TYR A 55 -10.46 -0.70 6.42
CA TYR A 55 -10.41 0.72 6.10
C TYR A 55 -11.13 1.08 4.80
N LEU A 56 -11.66 0.09 4.08
CA LEU A 56 -12.50 0.32 2.91
C LEU A 56 -13.93 0.66 3.34
N LYS A 57 -14.69 1.26 2.43
CA LYS A 57 -16.13 1.42 2.64
C LYS A 57 -16.77 0.03 2.67
N GLU A 58 -17.86 -0.11 3.41
CA GLU A 58 -18.59 -1.38 3.53
C GLU A 58 -19.00 -1.94 2.16
N LYS A 59 -19.48 -1.05 1.28
CA LYS A 59 -19.81 -1.40 -0.11
C LYS A 59 -18.60 -1.96 -0.86
N ASP A 60 -17.46 -1.28 -0.81
CA ASP A 60 -16.25 -1.69 -1.54
C ASP A 60 -15.72 -3.04 -1.00
N SER A 61 -15.79 -3.24 0.31
CA SER A 61 -15.43 -4.51 0.96
C SER A 61 -16.32 -5.66 0.51
N LYS A 62 -17.63 -5.40 0.38
CA LYS A 62 -18.59 -6.39 -0.14
C LYS A 62 -18.35 -6.68 -1.61
N ASP A 63 -18.18 -5.63 -2.42
CA ASP A 63 -17.92 -5.76 -3.86
C ASP A 63 -16.65 -6.59 -4.11
N LEU A 64 -15.57 -6.37 -3.34
CA LEU A 64 -14.36 -7.20 -3.38
C LEU A 64 -14.64 -8.67 -3.08
N ARG A 65 -15.38 -8.97 -2.01
CA ARG A 65 -15.71 -10.36 -1.63
C ARG A 65 -16.59 -11.07 -2.66
N GLU A 66 -17.35 -10.31 -3.44
CA GLU A 66 -18.11 -10.80 -4.60
C GLU A 66 -17.27 -10.91 -5.88
N GLY A 67 -15.96 -10.66 -5.80
CA GLY A 67 -15.01 -10.75 -6.92
C GLY A 67 -15.01 -9.52 -7.84
N LYS A 68 -15.66 -8.42 -7.45
CA LYS A 68 -15.65 -7.18 -8.23
C LYS A 68 -14.38 -6.38 -7.92
N ALA A 69 -13.89 -5.68 -8.94
CA ALA A 69 -12.79 -4.75 -8.77
C ALA A 69 -13.26 -3.46 -8.06
N VAL A 70 -12.45 -2.96 -7.14
CA VAL A 70 -12.67 -1.66 -6.48
C VAL A 70 -11.49 -0.74 -6.74
N GLN A 71 -11.77 0.55 -6.89
CA GLN A 71 -10.73 1.56 -7.09
C GLN A 71 -10.09 1.93 -5.76
N VAL A 72 -8.76 1.92 -5.71
CA VAL A 72 -7.96 2.33 -4.56
C VAL A 72 -6.95 3.37 -4.98
N VAL A 73 -6.77 4.38 -4.12
CA VAL A 73 -5.72 5.39 -4.30
C VAL A 73 -4.51 4.97 -3.48
N VAL A 74 -3.38 4.76 -4.18
CA VAL A 74 -2.08 4.49 -3.59
C VAL A 74 -1.22 5.75 -3.69
N TYR A 75 -0.69 6.19 -2.56
CA TYR A 75 0.20 7.33 -2.45
C TYR A 75 1.63 6.84 -2.20
N ASP A 76 2.55 7.18 -3.09
CA ASP A 76 3.98 6.90 -2.88
C ASP A 76 4.62 8.00 -2.03
N GLU A 77 5.14 7.59 -0.87
CA GLU A 77 5.76 8.51 0.07
C GLU A 77 7.13 9.02 -0.39
N ASP A 78 7.83 8.29 -1.26
CA ASP A 78 9.15 8.69 -1.76
C ASP A 78 9.01 9.76 -2.85
N THR A 79 8.20 9.48 -3.88
CA THR A 79 8.04 10.39 -5.03
C THR A 79 6.92 11.41 -4.87
N LYS A 80 6.11 11.29 -3.81
CA LYS A 80 4.92 12.13 -3.54
C LYS A 80 3.82 12.02 -4.61
N ASN A 81 3.86 10.98 -5.45
CA ASN A 81 2.86 10.71 -6.47
C ASN A 81 1.67 9.93 -5.91
N SER A 82 0.51 10.07 -6.57
CA SER A 82 -0.68 9.26 -6.28
C SER A 82 -1.09 8.49 -7.53
N PHE A 83 -1.45 7.22 -7.34
CA PHE A 83 -1.83 6.30 -8.40
C PHE A 83 -3.24 5.78 -8.11
N ASN A 84 -4.10 5.80 -9.13
CA ASN A 84 -5.42 5.17 -9.07
C ASN A 84 -5.29 3.75 -9.61
N LEU A 85 -5.42 2.77 -8.73
CA LEU A 85 -5.22 1.36 -9.03
C LEU A 85 -6.49 0.58 -8.73
N LYS A 86 -6.59 -0.64 -9.25
CA LYS A 86 -7.73 -1.52 -8.98
C LYS A 86 -7.33 -2.68 -8.08
N LEU A 87 -8.06 -2.87 -7.00
CA LEU A 87 -7.94 -4.05 -6.14
C LEU A 87 -9.05 -5.04 -6.52
N THR A 88 -8.69 -6.30 -6.74
CA THR A 88 -9.65 -7.37 -7.07
C THR A 88 -9.33 -8.61 -6.25
N PHE A 89 -10.35 -9.32 -5.77
CA PHE A 89 -10.19 -10.60 -5.10
C PHE A 89 -10.32 -11.76 -6.10
N GLN A 90 -9.28 -12.58 -6.21
CA GLN A 90 -9.26 -13.82 -6.99
C GLN A 90 -8.72 -14.93 -6.07
N GLN A 91 -9.65 -15.60 -5.37
CA GLN A 91 -9.32 -16.51 -4.28
C GLN A 91 -8.18 -17.50 -4.66
N PRO A 92 -7.12 -17.64 -3.83
CA PRO A 92 -6.93 -17.09 -2.48
C PRO A 92 -6.12 -15.78 -2.41
N PHE A 93 -6.04 -15.03 -3.51
CA PHE A 93 -5.18 -13.86 -3.62
C PHE A 93 -5.96 -12.59 -3.92
N TYR A 94 -5.37 -11.46 -3.54
CA TYR A 94 -5.81 -10.15 -3.99
C TYR A 94 -4.82 -9.62 -5.01
N HIS A 95 -5.33 -9.01 -6.07
CA HIS A 95 -4.52 -8.45 -7.14
C HIS A 95 -4.71 -6.95 -7.16
N LEU A 96 -3.61 -6.21 -7.07
CA LEU A 96 -3.57 -4.79 -7.34
C LEU A 96 -3.07 -4.59 -8.77
N SER A 97 -3.96 -4.18 -9.66
CA SER A 97 -3.71 -4.01 -11.08
C SER A 97 -3.63 -2.54 -11.48
N ASP A 98 -3.34 -2.29 -12.77
CA ASP A 98 -3.08 -0.96 -13.35
C ASP A 98 -1.80 -0.31 -12.79
N THR A 99 -0.82 -1.12 -12.39
CA THR A 99 0.42 -0.75 -11.66
C THR A 99 1.55 -0.23 -12.56
N THR A 100 1.37 -0.22 -13.89
CA THR A 100 2.41 0.18 -14.86
C THR A 100 3.03 1.54 -14.52
N GLU A 101 2.20 2.57 -14.31
CA GLU A 101 2.67 3.92 -14.00
C GLU A 101 3.37 3.96 -12.64
N LEU A 102 2.90 3.19 -11.66
CA LEU A 102 3.53 3.09 -10.35
C LEU A 102 4.94 2.51 -10.46
N PHE A 103 5.11 1.41 -11.18
CA PHE A 103 6.43 0.79 -11.37
C PHE A 103 7.40 1.69 -12.13
N GLU A 104 6.93 2.42 -13.15
CA GLU A 104 7.74 3.36 -13.92
C GLU A 104 8.19 4.56 -13.09
N LYS A 105 7.32 5.10 -12.25
CA LYS A 105 7.60 6.30 -11.44
C LYS A 105 8.42 6.01 -10.20
N MET A 106 8.27 4.83 -9.61
CA MET A 106 9.01 4.43 -8.41
C MET A 106 10.43 3.95 -8.71
N GLU A 107 10.81 3.81 -10.00
CA GLU A 107 12.14 3.36 -10.43
C GLU A 107 12.62 2.10 -9.69
N LEU A 108 11.70 1.16 -9.46
CA LEU A 108 11.95 -0.02 -8.63
C LEU A 108 12.99 -0.95 -9.27
N THR A 109 13.85 -1.52 -8.43
CA THR A 109 14.89 -2.49 -8.84
C THR A 109 14.61 -3.89 -8.27
N PRO A 110 15.06 -4.98 -8.94
CA PRO A 110 14.88 -6.32 -8.42
C PRO A 110 15.53 -6.47 -7.04
N GLY A 111 14.81 -7.09 -6.10
CA GLY A 111 15.26 -7.26 -4.72
C GLY A 111 14.97 -6.06 -3.79
N GLN A 112 14.39 -4.98 -4.32
CA GLN A 112 13.94 -3.85 -3.51
C GLN A 112 12.68 -4.22 -2.73
N ARG A 113 12.59 -3.73 -1.49
CA ARG A 113 11.42 -3.92 -0.64
C ARG A 113 10.43 -2.79 -0.90
N ILE A 114 9.17 -3.15 -1.04
CA ILE A 114 8.05 -2.22 -0.98
C ILE A 114 7.19 -2.52 0.24
N GLY A 115 6.83 -1.46 0.96
CA GLY A 115 5.95 -1.54 2.12
C GLY A 115 4.62 -0.88 1.83
N PHE A 116 3.51 -1.48 2.28
CA PHE A 116 2.18 -0.90 2.21
C PHE A 116 1.61 -0.65 3.61
N ARG A 117 0.86 0.44 3.75
CA ARG A 117 0.07 0.74 4.95
C ARG A 117 -1.15 1.58 4.61
N HIS A 118 -2.22 1.43 5.37
CA HIS A 118 -3.30 2.41 5.30
C HIS A 118 -2.91 3.67 6.08
N ASN A 119 -3.11 4.86 5.50
CA ASN A 119 -2.87 6.11 6.21
C ASN A 119 -3.91 6.29 7.33
N LEU A 120 -3.51 5.97 8.55
CA LEU A 120 -4.17 6.40 9.77
C LEU A 120 -3.74 7.84 10.06
N ALA A 121 -4.15 8.80 9.23
CA ALA A 121 -4.06 10.19 9.66
C ALA A 121 -4.80 10.26 11.00
N ARG A 122 -4.03 10.47 12.07
CA ARG A 122 -4.46 10.35 13.46
C ARG A 122 -5.83 11.02 13.62
N LYS A 123 -6.76 10.38 14.32
CA LYS A 123 -7.82 11.08 15.08
C LYS A 123 -7.15 11.92 16.19
N SER A 124 -6.33 12.89 15.79
CA SER A 124 -5.75 13.91 16.64
C SER A 124 -5.86 15.24 15.91
N THR A 125 -7.08 15.59 15.49
CA THR A 125 -7.50 16.95 15.79
C THR A 125 -7.85 16.89 17.26
N ILE A 126 -6.92 17.38 18.08
CA ILE A 126 -7.17 17.73 19.46
C ILE A 126 -8.41 18.63 19.43
N ASP A 127 -9.55 18.14 19.92
CA ASP A 127 -10.57 19.02 20.46
C ASP A 127 -9.89 19.75 21.62
N LEU A 128 -9.33 20.92 21.32
CA LEU A 128 -9.01 21.87 22.38
C LEU A 128 -10.35 22.14 23.06
N PRO A 129 -10.50 21.88 24.38
CA PRO A 129 -11.68 22.36 25.06
C PRO A 129 -11.71 23.87 24.88
N SER A 130 -12.77 24.40 24.29
CA SER A 130 -13.10 25.82 24.42
C SER A 130 -13.12 26.14 25.90
N GLN A 131 -12.03 26.72 26.39
CA GLN A 131 -11.99 27.38 27.68
C GLN A 131 -12.09 28.88 27.41
N TYR A 132 -13.22 29.40 27.88
CA TYR A 132 -13.65 30.80 28.03
C TYR A 132 -14.12 31.54 26.76
#